data_AF-A0A957ZBN6-F1
#
_entry.id   AF-A0A957ZBN6-F1
#
_cell.length_a   1.000
_cell.length_b   1.000
_cell.length_c   1.000
_cell.angle_alpha   90.00
_cell.angle_beta   90.00
_cell.angle_gamma   90.00
#
_symmetry.space_group_name_H-M   'P 1'
#
loop_
_entity.id
_entity.type
_entity.pdbx_description
1 polymer ?
#
loop_
_entity_poly.entity_id
_entity_poly.type
_entity_poly.pdbx_seq_one_letter_code
_entity_poly.pdbx_strand_id
1 'polypeptide(L)' 'MSRRSHEVDYRIFGDDLQYVAVELDPGETVIAEAGAMMYMEEGITFETKMGDGSNPAAGLFDKLVSVG' A
#
# COMPACT_ATOMS: atom_id res chain seq x y z
N MET A 1 8.69 4.04 21.33
CA MET A 1 7.41 4.20 20.62
C MET A 1 7.30 3.08 19.61
N SER A 2 6.34 2.16 19.75
CA SER A 2 6.11 1.12 18.74
C SER A 2 5.55 1.80 17.49
N ARG A 3 6.26 1.74 16.36
CA ARG A 3 5.76 2.22 15.07
C ARG A 3 4.56 1.36 14.67
N ARG A 4 3.48 1.99 14.18
CA ARG A 4 2.28 1.27 13.66
C ARG A 4 2.45 0.82 12.20
N SER A 5 3.54 1.21 11.55
CA SER A 5 3.83 0.95 10.14
C SER A 5 5.26 0.44 10.01
N HIS A 6 5.49 -0.42 9.03
CA HIS A 6 6.82 -0.92 8.69
C HIS A 6 7.72 0.22 8.18
N GLU A 7 9.02 0.08 8.39
CA GLU A 7 10.03 0.93 7.73
C GLU A 7 10.40 0.22 6.43
N VAL A 8 10.07 0.82 5.29
CA VAL A 8 10.30 0.23 3.97
C VAL A 8 11.43 0.94 3.25
N ASP A 9 12.16 0.19 2.43
CA ASP A 9 13.19 0.73 1.55
C ASP A 9 12.58 1.21 0.23
N TYR A 10 13.10 2.32 -0.31
CA TYR A 10 12.62 2.87 -1.59
C TYR A 10 13.71 3.56 -2.39
N ARG A 11 13.49 3.68 -3.70
CA ARG A 11 14.32 4.47 -4.60
C ARG A 11 13.46 5.24 -5.60
N ILE A 12 13.81 6.50 -5.83
CA ILE A 12 13.18 7.34 -6.85
C ILE A 12 13.98 7.21 -8.14
N PHE A 13 13.29 6.98 -9.24
CA PHE A 13 13.85 6.85 -10.58
C PHE A 13 13.28 7.91 -11.51
N GLY A 14 14.02 8.20 -12.58
CA GLY A 14 13.64 9.18 -13.59
C GLY A 14 14.10 10.60 -13.26
N ASP A 15 14.04 11.48 -14.27
CA ASP A 15 14.34 12.90 -14.14
C ASP A 15 13.06 13.69 -14.44
N ASP A 16 12.62 13.68 -15.70
CA ASP A 16 11.37 14.33 -16.14
C ASP A 16 10.10 13.52 -15.78
N LEU A 17 10.18 12.19 -15.88
CA LEU A 17 9.09 11.27 -15.53
C LEU A 17 9.54 10.41 -14.35
N GLN A 18 9.11 10.83 -13.16
CA GLN A 18 9.56 10.21 -11.91
C GLN A 18 8.59 9.15 -11.43
N TYR A 19 9.16 8.09 -10.83
CA TYR A 19 8.41 7.10 -10.09
C TYR A 19 9.22 6.61 -8.89
N VAL A 20 8.50 6.08 -7.90
CA VAL A 20 9.10 5.45 -6.72
C VAL A 20 9.01 3.94 -6.86
N ALA A 21 10.13 3.24 -6.73
CA ALA A 21 10.15 1.80 -6.51
C ALA A 21 10.28 1.56 -5.01
N VAL A 22 9.44 0.69 -4.47
CA VAL A 22 9.48 0.29 -3.06
C VAL A 22 9.89 -1.18 -3.01
N GLU A 23 10.85 -1.49 -2.15
CA GLU A 23 11.26 -2.85 -1.82
C GLU A 23 10.50 -3.30 -0.57
N LEU A 24 10.00 -4.54 -0.60
CA LEU A 24 9.21 -5.11 0.48
C LEU A 24 9.88 -6.38 1.01
N ASP A 25 10.16 -6.40 2.30
CA ASP A 25 10.52 -7.62 3.00
C ASP A 25 9.31 -8.56 3.14
N PRO A 26 9.51 -9.87 3.36
CA PRO A 26 8.42 -10.81 3.58
C PRO A 26 7.46 -10.37 4.70
N GLY A 27 6.20 -10.12 4.34
CA GLY A 27 5.14 -9.68 5.26
C GLY A 27 4.97 -8.16 5.35
N GLU A 28 5.83 -7.38 4.69
CA GLU A 28 5.62 -5.95 4.56
C GLU A 28 4.51 -5.62 3.55
N THR A 29 3.98 -4.41 3.63
CA THR A 29 2.88 -3.97 2.77
C THR A 29 2.97 -2.48 2.58
N VAL A 30 2.77 -2.04 1.34
CA VAL A 30 2.52 -0.64 1.01
C VAL A 30 1.08 -0.46 0.54
N ILE A 31 0.49 0.64 1.00
CA ILE A 31 -0.83 1.09 0.58
C ILE A 31 -0.61 2.24 -0.39
N ALA A 32 -1.26 2.16 -1.55
CA ALA A 32 -1.23 3.21 -2.56
C ALA A 32 -2.64 3.45 -3.09
N GLU A 33 -2.86 4.64 -3.65
CA GLU A 33 -4.12 4.98 -4.30
C GLU A 33 -4.31 4.17 -5.59
N ALA A 34 -5.57 3.95 -5.96
CA ALA A 34 -5.90 3.27 -7.21
C ALA A 34 -5.29 4.02 -8.41
N GLY A 35 -4.56 3.30 -9.26
CA GLY A 35 -3.88 3.86 -10.43
C GLY A 35 -2.47 4.42 -10.16
N ALA A 36 -1.99 4.43 -8.91
CA ALA A 36 -0.63 4.86 -8.59
C ALA A 36 0.43 3.77 -8.87
N MET A 37 0.04 2.48 -8.86
CA MET A 37 0.95 1.36 -9.12
C MET A 37 1.22 1.22 -10.62
N MET A 38 2.51 1.22 -10.98
CA MET A 38 2.98 1.13 -12.37
C MET A 38 3.31 -0.32 -12.78
N TYR A 39 4.08 -1.03 -11.95
CA TYR A 39 4.45 -2.43 -12.14
C TYR A 39 4.69 -3.09 -10.77
N MET A 40 4.79 -4.43 -10.77
CA MET A 40 5.16 -5.23 -9.61
C MET A 40 6.05 -6.40 -10.06
N GLU A 41 6.90 -6.88 -9.15
CA GLU A 41 7.75 -8.05 -9.38
C GLU A 41 7.05 -9.35 -8.96
N GLU A 42 7.62 -10.49 -9.36
CA GLU A 42 7.11 -11.81 -8.97
C GLU A 42 7.20 -11.98 -7.44
N GLY A 43 6.17 -12.57 -6.84
CA GLY A 43 6.08 -12.74 -5.39
C GLY A 43 5.34 -11.63 -4.65
N ILE A 44 5.06 -10.49 -5.29
CA ILE A 44 4.22 -9.44 -4.72
C ILE A 44 2.74 -9.74 -4.99
N THR A 45 1.92 -9.63 -3.95
CA THR A 45 0.46 -9.78 -4.05
C THR A 45 -0.24 -8.42 -3.96
N PHE A 46 -1.26 -8.22 -4.79
CA PHE A 46 -2.06 -6.99 -4.81
C PHE A 46 -3.51 -7.26 -4.39
N GLU A 47 -4.04 -6.41 -3.52
CA GLU A 47 -5.42 -6.47 -3.06
C GLU A 47 -6.05 -5.07 -3.11
N THR A 48 -7.23 -4.95 -3.74
CA THR A 48 -7.99 -3.69 -3.75
C THR A 48 -8.89 -3.61 -2.52
N LYS A 49 -8.69 -2.59 -1.69
CA LYS A 49 -9.55 -2.31 -0.52
C LYS A 49 -10.20 -0.93 -0.66
N MET A 50 -11.50 -0.86 -0.36
CA MET A 50 -12.23 0.41 -0.26
C MET A 50 -11.86 1.15 1.04
N GLY A 51 -11.66 2.46 1.01
CA GLY A 51 -11.23 3.26 2.17
C GLY A 51 -9.77 3.73 2.06
N ASP A 52 -9.23 4.31 3.14
CA ASP A 52 -7.89 4.91 3.18
C ASP A 52 -6.75 3.92 3.50
N GLY A 53 -7.09 2.65 3.69
CA GLY A 53 -6.15 1.58 4.04
C GLY A 53 -5.62 1.62 5.48
N SER A 54 -6.04 2.57 6.32
CA SER A 54 -5.61 2.68 7.71
C SER A 54 -6.00 1.47 8.58
N ASN A 55 -7.06 0.76 8.19
CA ASN A 55 -7.44 -0.54 8.75
C ASN A 55 -7.47 -1.61 7.64
N PRO A 56 -6.35 -2.32 7.39
CA PRO A 56 -6.29 -3.34 6.36
C PRO A 56 -7.17 -4.56 6.66
N ALA A 57 -7.63 -4.75 7.90
CA ALA A 57 -8.53 -5.84 8.28
C ALA A 57 -10.02 -5.49 8.18
N ALA A 58 -10.37 -4.23 7.89
CA ALA A 58 -11.76 -3.79 7.84
C ALA A 58 -12.54 -4.48 6.70
N GLY A 59 -13.55 -5.27 7.08
CA GLY A 59 -14.45 -5.94 6.15
C GLY A 59 -15.50 -4.99 5.56
N LEU A 60 -16.34 -5.51 4.65
CA LEU A 60 -17.44 -4.73 4.06
C LEU A 60 -18.44 -4.24 5.12
N PHE A 61 -18.69 -5.04 6.15
CA PHE A 61 -19.59 -4.69 7.25
C PHE A 61 -19.06 -3.52 8.09
N ASP A 62 -17.76 -3.53 8.43
CA ASP A 62 -17.13 -2.43 9.18
C ASP A 62 -17.22 -1.10 8.42
N LYS A 63 -17.03 -1.15 7.09
CA LYS A 63 -17.15 0.04 6.23
C LYS A 63 -18.57 0.56 6.16
N LEU A 64 -19.58 -0.32 6.15
CA LEU A 64 -20.99 0.06 6.08
C LEU A 64 -21.49 0.66 7.42
N VAL A 65 -20.99 0.16 8.55
CA VAL A 65 -21.27 0.72 9.88
C VAL A 65 -20.56 2.07 10.08
N SER A 66 -19.35 2.25 9.52
CA SER A 66 -18.57 3.49 9.59
C SER A 66 -19.14 4.65 8.75
N VAL A 67 -20.01 4.38 7.79
CA VAL A 67 -20.62 5.39 6.91
C VAL A 67 -21.95 5.92 7.48
N GLY A 68 -22.44 5.36 8.60
CA GLY A 68 -23.65 5.79 9.31
C GLY A 68 -23.44 6.94 10.28
#